data_AF-A0A653TYA5-F1
#
_entry.id   AF-A0A653TYA5-F1
#
_cell.length_a   1.000
_cell.length_b   1.000
_cell.length_c   1.000
_cell.angle_alpha   90.00
_cell.angle_beta   90.00
_cell.angle_gamma   90.00
#
_symmetry.space_group_name_H-M   'P 1'
#
loop_
_entity.id
_entity.type
_entity.pdbx_description
1 polymer ?
#
loop_
_entity_poly.entity_id
_entity_poly.type
_entity_poly.pdbx_seq_one_letter_code
_entity_poly.pdbx_strand_id
1 'polypeptide(L)'
;MTALRPQQFPTIEVIRGRWALVAAIETAILGEGRDNSHADEHGWFYSDGGGSWARLTPLPDGRAVLAGIDRDHSETHKRGLDLITGMPDWGVAHVEAAVSSESGRHWETGGDQPWLGFVYWRENAGEAWRTVDHGLADGLDKHLLPVLSEEQMLAAAADWFEGAVMDLDDPESAPEQVDAEAVRRGAELGPDLTAQALTAVLPFEGMHIEAAVRAARAFSAAPR
;
A
#
# COMPACT_ATOMS: atom_id res chain seq x y z
N MET A 1 2.55 27.50 -15.56
CA MET A 1 3.47 26.37 -15.29
C MET A 1 2.95 25.66 -14.06
N THR A 2 2.68 24.38 -14.15
CA THR A 2 2.26 23.56 -13.01
C THR A 2 3.44 23.42 -12.04
N ALA A 3 3.26 23.79 -10.78
CA ALA A 3 4.30 23.63 -9.77
C ALA A 3 4.41 22.16 -9.37
N LEU A 4 5.64 21.63 -9.29
CA LEU A 4 5.90 20.28 -8.84
C LEU A 4 6.50 20.31 -7.44
N ARG A 5 6.00 19.43 -6.57
CA ARG A 5 6.52 19.24 -5.21
C ARG A 5 7.32 17.93 -5.17
N PRO A 6 8.60 17.95 -4.75
CA PRO A 6 9.35 16.74 -4.51
C PRO A 6 8.87 16.06 -3.23
N GLN A 7 8.89 14.73 -3.23
CA GLN A 7 8.56 13.90 -2.08
C GLN A 7 9.60 12.78 -1.94
N GLN A 8 10.10 12.61 -0.72
CA GLN A 8 10.99 11.51 -0.39
C GLN A 8 10.13 10.36 0.12
N PHE A 9 10.25 9.19 -0.50
CA PHE A 9 9.75 7.92 0.02
C PHE A 9 10.92 6.94 0.18
N PRO A 10 10.73 5.82 0.91
CA PRO A 10 11.69 4.73 0.91
C PRO A 10 11.95 4.20 -0.50
N THR A 11 12.99 3.37 -0.65
CA THR A 11 13.23 2.71 -1.95
C THR A 11 12.08 1.76 -2.27
N ILE A 12 11.92 1.43 -3.55
CA ILE A 12 10.85 0.53 -4.01
C ILE A 12 10.99 -0.84 -3.36
N GLU A 13 12.22 -1.28 -3.10
CA GLU A 13 12.53 -2.55 -2.44
C GLU A 13 12.05 -2.56 -0.98
N VAL A 14 12.25 -1.44 -0.27
CA VAL A 14 11.74 -1.27 1.10
C VAL A 14 10.22 -1.22 1.11
N ILE A 15 9.62 -0.47 0.18
CA ILE A 15 8.15 -0.41 0.06
C ILE A 15 7.59 -1.80 -0.26
N ARG A 16 8.21 -2.54 -1.18
CA ARG A 16 7.84 -3.93 -1.53
C ARG A 16 7.84 -4.85 -0.32
N GLY A 17 8.91 -4.79 0.46
CA GLY A 17 9.06 -5.67 1.62
C GLY A 17 8.00 -5.41 2.68
N ARG A 18 7.71 -4.13 2.95
CA ARG A 18 6.63 -3.73 3.86
C ARG A 18 5.26 -4.13 3.33
N TRP A 19 5.00 -3.96 2.03
CA TRP A 19 3.72 -4.34 1.42
C TRP A 19 3.48 -5.85 1.45
N ALA A 20 4.52 -6.64 1.19
CA ALA A 20 4.46 -8.09 1.30
C ALA A 20 4.15 -8.55 2.74
N LEU A 21 4.72 -7.88 3.75
CA LEU A 21 4.39 -8.15 5.15
C LEU A 21 2.94 -7.78 5.47
N VAL A 22 2.48 -6.61 5.04
CA VAL A 22 1.08 -6.17 5.24
C VAL A 22 0.11 -7.19 4.68
N ALA A 23 0.29 -7.60 3.42
CA ALA A 23 -0.55 -8.61 2.79
C ALA A 23 -0.52 -9.96 3.54
N ALA A 24 0.64 -10.35 4.07
CA ALA A 24 0.76 -11.56 4.87
C ALA A 24 0.03 -11.46 6.21
N ILE A 25 0.15 -10.34 6.95
CA ILE A 25 -0.55 -10.13 8.22
C ILE A 25 -2.06 -10.19 7.99
N GLU A 26 -2.59 -9.45 7.01
CA GLU A 26 -4.02 -9.44 6.70
C GLU A 26 -4.51 -10.83 6.30
N THR A 27 -3.77 -11.53 5.42
CA THR A 27 -4.13 -12.90 5.00
C THR A 27 -4.07 -13.89 6.16
N ALA A 28 -3.11 -13.73 7.08
CA ALA A 28 -2.98 -14.62 8.24
C ALA A 28 -4.20 -14.52 9.16
N ILE A 29 -4.72 -13.31 9.35
CA ILE A 29 -5.87 -13.01 10.22
C ILE A 29 -7.19 -13.35 9.51
N LEU A 30 -7.35 -12.92 8.25
CA LEU A 30 -8.66 -12.93 7.56
C LEU A 30 -8.86 -14.12 6.61
N GLY A 31 -7.79 -14.83 6.26
CA GLY A 31 -7.78 -15.90 5.27
C GLY A 31 -7.65 -15.42 3.82
N GLU A 32 -7.70 -16.37 2.87
CA GLU A 32 -7.60 -16.09 1.44
C GLU A 32 -8.86 -15.39 0.87
N GLY A 33 -8.68 -14.58 -0.18
CA GLY A 33 -9.79 -13.91 -0.89
C GLY A 33 -10.29 -12.63 -0.22
N ARG A 34 -9.52 -12.09 0.73
CA ARG A 34 -9.70 -10.76 1.32
C ARG A 34 -8.67 -9.84 0.68
N ASP A 35 -9.04 -9.23 -0.44
CA ASP A 35 -8.12 -8.55 -1.37
C ASP A 35 -7.66 -7.15 -0.90
N ASN A 36 -7.62 -6.89 0.42
CA ASN A 36 -7.23 -5.60 0.96
C ASN A 36 -5.81 -5.23 0.56
N SER A 37 -4.87 -6.19 0.59
CA SER A 37 -3.51 -5.99 0.09
C SER A 37 -3.06 -7.15 -0.79
N HIS A 38 -2.67 -6.85 -2.02
CA HIS A 38 -2.24 -7.87 -2.97
C HIS A 38 -1.27 -7.31 -4.02
N ALA A 39 -0.63 -8.21 -4.74
CA ALA A 39 0.15 -7.90 -5.93
C ALA A 39 -0.46 -8.59 -7.14
N ASP A 40 -0.57 -7.85 -8.24
CA ASP A 40 -1.10 -8.33 -9.52
C ASP A 40 -0.29 -7.76 -10.70
N GLU A 41 -0.81 -7.91 -11.92
CA GLU A 41 -0.15 -7.40 -13.12
C GLU A 41 -0.08 -5.86 -13.21
N HIS A 42 -0.96 -5.15 -12.51
CA HIS A 42 -1.03 -3.69 -12.49
C HIS A 42 -0.22 -3.06 -11.34
N GLY A 43 0.25 -3.84 -10.38
CA GLY A 43 1.13 -3.37 -9.31
C GLY A 43 0.81 -3.94 -7.95
N TRP A 44 1.07 -3.14 -6.92
CA TRP A 44 0.86 -3.46 -5.52
C TRP A 44 -0.29 -2.62 -5.01
N PHE A 45 -1.32 -3.28 -4.50
CA PHE A 45 -2.56 -2.67 -4.08
C PHE A 45 -2.74 -2.75 -2.57
N TYR A 46 -3.36 -1.71 -2.00
CA TYR A 46 -3.79 -1.62 -0.61
C TYR A 46 -5.16 -0.95 -0.57
N SER A 47 -6.05 -1.44 0.30
CA SER A 47 -7.36 -0.88 0.63
C SER A 47 -7.62 -1.05 2.12
N ASP A 48 -8.18 -0.02 2.75
CA ASP A 48 -8.64 -0.07 4.14
C ASP A 48 -10.04 -0.72 4.27
N GLY A 49 -10.67 -1.10 3.15
CA GLY A 49 -12.05 -1.59 3.10
C GLY A 49 -13.13 -0.52 3.36
N GLY A 50 -12.73 0.67 3.78
CA GLY A 50 -13.55 1.86 4.03
C GLY A 50 -13.65 2.81 2.84
N GLY A 51 -13.06 2.44 1.70
CA GLY A 51 -13.09 3.21 0.45
C GLY A 51 -11.84 4.04 0.20
N SER A 52 -10.84 3.97 1.08
CA SER A 52 -9.51 4.47 0.82
C SER A 52 -8.66 3.37 0.21
N TRP A 53 -7.83 3.72 -0.77
CA TRP A 53 -6.99 2.76 -1.45
C TRP A 53 -5.75 3.41 -2.04
N ALA A 54 -4.73 2.59 -2.28
CA ALA A 54 -3.53 3.01 -2.97
C ALA A 54 -2.97 1.88 -3.84
N ARG A 55 -2.43 2.26 -4.99
CA ARG A 55 -1.76 1.36 -5.92
C ARG A 55 -0.40 1.92 -6.32
N LEU A 56 0.63 1.11 -6.15
CA LEU A 56 1.99 1.38 -6.59
C LEU A 56 2.35 0.48 -7.76
N THR A 57 2.66 1.09 -8.91
CA THR A 57 3.07 0.41 -10.14
C THR A 57 4.56 0.68 -10.40
N PRO A 58 5.47 -0.22 -9.97
CA PRO A 58 6.87 -0.12 -10.33
C PRO A 58 7.08 -0.55 -11.79
N LEU A 59 7.93 0.16 -12.52
CA LEU A 59 8.26 -0.13 -13.92
C LEU A 59 9.68 -0.69 -14.06
N PRO A 60 9.94 -1.55 -15.08
CA PRO A 60 11.24 -2.24 -15.22
C PRO A 60 12.45 -1.32 -15.40
N ASP A 61 12.26 -0.09 -15.88
CA ASP A 61 13.32 0.89 -16.10
C ASP A 61 13.55 1.83 -14.90
N GLY A 62 12.96 1.52 -13.75
CA GLY A 62 13.12 2.29 -12.52
C GLY A 62 12.13 3.44 -12.38
N ARG A 63 11.26 3.68 -13.37
CA ARG A 63 10.08 4.52 -13.20
C ARG A 63 9.09 3.88 -12.22
N ALA A 64 8.23 4.70 -11.61
CA ALA A 64 7.13 4.20 -10.79
C ALA A 64 6.00 5.22 -10.71
N VAL A 65 4.78 4.72 -10.49
CA VAL A 65 3.59 5.53 -10.18
C VAL A 65 2.99 5.05 -8.87
N LEU A 66 2.56 5.97 -8.02
CA LEU A 66 1.75 5.71 -6.83
C LEU A 66 0.51 6.59 -6.93
N ALA A 67 -0.67 5.97 -6.99
CA ALA A 67 -1.93 6.67 -7.09
C ALA A 67 -2.95 6.08 -6.11
N GLY A 68 -3.92 6.89 -5.70
CA GLY A 68 -4.93 6.43 -4.77
C GLY A 68 -5.72 7.58 -4.18
N ILE A 69 -6.43 7.27 -3.10
CA ILE A 69 -7.28 8.19 -2.37
C ILE A 69 -7.33 7.78 -0.91
N ASP A 70 -7.24 8.77 -0.03
CA ASP A 70 -7.75 8.67 1.32
C ASP A 70 -9.15 9.30 1.32
N ARG A 71 -10.20 8.48 1.46
CA ARG A 71 -11.59 8.94 1.31
C ARG A 71 -11.92 10.07 2.28
N ASP A 72 -11.32 10.02 3.47
CA ASP A 72 -11.62 10.93 4.57
C ASP A 72 -10.66 12.13 4.59
N HIS A 73 -9.45 12.01 4.05
CA HIS A 73 -8.39 13.02 4.18
C HIS A 73 -7.90 13.66 2.87
N SER A 74 -8.26 13.16 1.69
CA SER A 74 -7.90 13.78 0.41
C SER A 74 -8.76 15.01 0.10
N GLU A 75 -8.30 16.21 0.49
CA GLU A 75 -8.99 17.48 0.15
C GLU A 75 -8.97 17.77 -1.36
N THR A 76 -7.91 17.35 -2.04
CA THR A 76 -7.79 17.30 -3.51
C THR A 76 -8.99 16.60 -4.17
N HIS A 77 -9.39 15.44 -3.65
CA HIS A 77 -10.56 14.69 -4.12
C HIS A 77 -11.87 15.44 -3.84
N LYS A 78 -12.05 15.93 -2.61
CA LYS A 78 -13.26 16.67 -2.20
C LYS A 78 -13.49 17.95 -3.03
N ARG A 79 -12.42 18.51 -3.60
CA ARG A 79 -12.46 19.67 -4.50
C ARG A 79 -12.56 19.32 -5.99
N GLY A 80 -12.50 18.03 -6.34
CA GLY A 80 -12.59 17.56 -7.73
C GLY A 80 -11.44 18.06 -8.60
N LEU A 81 -10.21 18.07 -8.05
CA LEU A 81 -9.04 18.52 -8.80
C LEU A 81 -8.52 17.46 -9.75
N ASP A 82 -8.25 17.84 -11.00
CA ASP A 82 -7.51 16.98 -11.93
C ASP A 82 -6.04 16.85 -11.51
N LEU A 83 -5.69 15.66 -11.01
CA LEU A 83 -4.36 15.35 -10.47
C LEU A 83 -3.36 14.85 -11.52
N ILE A 84 -3.80 14.57 -12.74
CA ILE A 84 -2.91 14.09 -13.81
C ILE A 84 -2.47 15.22 -14.75
N THR A 85 -3.08 16.40 -14.65
CA THR A 85 -2.62 17.58 -15.39
C THR A 85 -1.17 17.93 -15.03
N GLY A 86 -0.26 17.79 -16.00
CA GLY A 86 1.17 18.07 -15.84
C GLY A 86 2.02 16.85 -15.50
N MET A 87 1.40 15.67 -15.35
CA MET A 87 2.09 14.38 -15.30
C MET A 87 2.59 13.99 -16.71
N PRO A 88 3.70 13.26 -16.83
CA PRO A 88 4.10 12.67 -18.11
C PRO A 88 3.07 11.65 -18.64
N ASP A 89 2.85 11.63 -19.96
CA ASP A 89 1.87 10.74 -20.63
C ASP A 89 2.03 9.25 -20.26
N TRP A 90 3.28 8.78 -20.10
CA TRP A 90 3.53 7.40 -19.69
C TRP A 90 2.96 7.09 -18.31
N GLY A 91 2.98 8.08 -17.41
CA GLY A 91 2.47 7.94 -16.06
C GLY A 91 0.96 7.96 -16.03
N VAL A 92 0.33 8.82 -16.84
CA VAL A 92 -1.12 8.92 -16.98
C VAL A 92 -1.73 7.56 -17.30
N ALA A 93 -1.17 6.82 -18.27
CA ALA A 93 -1.66 5.49 -18.64
C ALA A 93 -1.67 4.50 -17.46
N HIS A 94 -0.70 4.58 -16.54
CA HIS A 94 -0.67 3.72 -15.35
C HIS A 94 -1.65 4.18 -14.26
N VAL A 95 -1.92 5.47 -14.13
CA VAL A 95 -2.98 5.98 -13.25
C VAL A 95 -4.35 5.54 -13.76
N GLU A 96 -4.62 5.67 -15.06
CA GLU A 96 -5.87 5.24 -15.69
C GLU A 96 -6.09 3.73 -15.52
N ALA A 97 -5.04 2.92 -15.68
CA ALA A 97 -5.10 1.47 -15.42
C ALA A 97 -5.40 1.16 -13.95
N ALA A 98 -4.76 1.86 -13.00
CA ALA A 98 -5.01 1.70 -11.58
C ALA A 98 -6.47 2.00 -11.23
N VAL A 99 -7.00 3.15 -11.67
CA VAL A 99 -8.40 3.52 -11.42
C VAL A 99 -9.38 2.53 -12.05
N SER A 100 -9.08 2.07 -13.27
CA SER A 100 -9.93 1.13 -13.99
C SER A 100 -9.99 -0.24 -13.30
N SER A 101 -8.83 -0.73 -12.82
CA SER A 101 -8.73 -1.97 -12.03
C SER A 101 -9.60 -1.89 -10.77
N GLU A 102 -9.49 -0.80 -10.00
CA GLU A 102 -10.15 -0.71 -8.70
C GLU A 102 -11.64 -0.37 -8.77
N SER A 103 -12.00 0.60 -9.62
CA SER A 103 -13.37 1.08 -9.66
C SER A 103 -14.26 0.26 -10.61
N GLY A 104 -13.66 -0.55 -11.48
CA GLY A 104 -14.34 -1.17 -12.63
C GLY A 104 -14.86 -0.14 -13.65
N ARG A 105 -14.49 1.14 -13.51
CA ARG A 105 -14.89 2.23 -14.40
C ARG A 105 -13.73 2.62 -15.27
N HIS A 106 -13.98 2.66 -16.58
CA HIS A 106 -13.07 3.30 -17.50
C HIS A 106 -13.08 4.81 -17.26
N TRP A 107 -11.93 5.37 -16.93
CA TRP A 107 -11.72 6.81 -16.79
C TRP A 107 -10.70 7.25 -17.81
N GLU A 108 -11.06 8.28 -18.59
CA GLU A 108 -10.18 8.92 -19.55
C GLU A 108 -9.90 10.35 -19.10
N THR A 109 -8.68 10.79 -19.37
CA THR A 109 -8.24 12.18 -19.19
C THR A 109 -9.30 13.18 -19.70
N GLY A 110 -9.75 14.09 -18.82
CA GLY A 110 -10.74 15.13 -19.14
C GLY A 110 -12.21 14.76 -18.87
N GLY A 111 -12.51 13.53 -18.43
CA GLY A 111 -13.82 13.13 -17.89
C GLY A 111 -14.00 13.42 -16.39
N ASP A 112 -15.22 13.24 -15.87
CA ASP A 112 -15.51 13.34 -14.44
C ASP A 112 -14.64 12.33 -13.65
N GLN A 113 -13.71 12.84 -12.84
CA GLN A 113 -12.66 12.05 -12.23
C GLN A 113 -13.21 11.18 -11.07
N PRO A 114 -13.13 9.85 -11.15
CA PRO A 114 -13.53 9.00 -10.05
C PRO A 114 -12.33 8.72 -9.13
N TRP A 115 -12.45 9.09 -7.86
CA TRP A 115 -11.73 8.47 -6.73
C TRP A 115 -10.20 8.60 -6.72
N LEU A 116 -9.65 9.72 -7.20
CA LEU A 116 -8.24 10.06 -7.00
C LEU A 116 -8.10 11.21 -5.98
N GLY A 117 -7.25 10.98 -4.99
CA GLY A 117 -6.83 11.95 -3.99
C GLY A 117 -5.36 12.32 -4.10
N PHE A 118 -4.51 11.41 -4.56
CA PHE A 118 -3.10 11.69 -4.80
C PHE A 118 -2.56 10.94 -6.02
N VAL A 119 -1.55 11.54 -6.65
CA VAL A 119 -0.73 10.93 -7.69
C VAL A 119 0.72 11.35 -7.48
N TYR A 120 1.61 10.38 -7.39
CA TYR A 120 3.04 10.54 -7.30
C TYR A 120 3.71 9.73 -8.41
N TRP A 121 4.74 10.28 -9.03
CA TRP A 121 5.55 9.54 -10.00
C TRP A 121 7.03 9.74 -9.78
N ARG A 122 7.81 8.77 -10.21
CA ARG A 122 9.27 8.80 -10.22
C ARG A 122 9.76 8.48 -11.62
N GLU A 123 10.71 9.28 -12.11
CA GLU A 123 11.25 9.10 -13.46
C GLU A 123 12.45 8.15 -13.51
N ASN A 124 13.24 8.06 -12.44
CA ASN A 124 14.40 7.17 -12.37
C ASN A 124 14.58 6.58 -10.98
N ALA A 125 15.19 5.39 -10.90
CA ALA A 125 15.60 4.82 -9.62
C ALA A 125 16.56 5.76 -8.87
N GLY A 126 16.29 5.99 -7.58
CA GLY A 126 17.09 6.88 -6.73
C GLY A 126 16.74 8.37 -6.81
N GLU A 127 15.85 8.78 -7.71
CA GLU A 127 15.30 10.15 -7.70
C GLU A 127 14.16 10.31 -6.69
N ALA A 128 13.94 11.55 -6.27
CA ALA A 128 12.76 11.92 -5.50
C ALA A 128 11.49 11.69 -6.33
N TRP A 129 10.41 11.31 -5.64
CA TRP A 129 9.08 11.29 -6.23
C TRP A 129 8.62 12.72 -6.48
N ARG A 130 7.73 12.89 -7.44
CA ARG A 130 7.13 14.17 -7.81
C ARG A 130 5.62 14.04 -7.74
N THR A 131 4.98 15.11 -7.33
CA THR A 131 3.53 15.31 -7.44
C THR A 131 3.26 16.74 -7.90
N VAL A 132 2.08 16.98 -8.45
CA VAL A 132 1.62 18.33 -8.72
C VAL A 132 1.26 19.01 -7.40
N ASP A 133 1.79 20.21 -7.18
CA ASP A 133 1.44 21.00 -6.01
C ASP A 133 0.12 21.74 -6.22
N HIS A 134 -0.93 21.23 -5.57
CA HIS A 134 -2.26 21.84 -5.56
C HIS A 134 -2.48 22.77 -4.36
N GLY A 135 -1.50 22.94 -3.46
CA GLY A 135 -1.64 23.72 -2.22
C GLY A 135 -2.66 23.14 -1.23
N LEU A 136 -3.05 21.88 -1.39
CA LEU A 136 -4.02 21.16 -0.55
C LEU A 136 -3.41 19.87 -0.02
N ALA A 137 -3.93 19.39 1.10
CA ALA A 137 -3.61 18.05 1.60
C ALA A 137 -4.22 16.99 0.67
N ASP A 138 -3.41 16.01 0.29
CA ASP A 138 -3.79 14.93 -0.63
C ASP A 138 -4.14 13.62 0.10
N GLY A 139 -3.94 13.57 1.42
CA GLY A 139 -4.33 12.48 2.30
C GLY A 139 -3.31 11.35 2.44
N LEU A 140 -2.22 11.35 1.66
CA LEU A 140 -1.20 10.28 1.74
C LEU A 140 -0.36 10.35 3.03
N ASP A 141 -0.40 11.49 3.71
CA ASP A 141 0.54 11.90 4.75
C ASP A 141 0.29 11.28 6.14
N LYS A 142 -0.85 10.63 6.39
CA LYS A 142 -1.23 10.30 7.79
C LYS A 142 -1.54 8.85 8.08
N HIS A 143 -2.40 8.16 7.34
CA HIS A 143 -2.88 6.84 7.82
C HIS A 143 -3.08 5.78 6.75
N LEU A 144 -3.14 6.17 5.48
CA LEU A 144 -3.54 5.24 4.44
C LEU A 144 -2.50 4.13 4.19
N LEU A 145 -1.23 4.49 4.00
CA LEU A 145 -0.23 3.57 3.49
C LEU A 145 0.82 3.23 4.54
N PRO A 146 0.68 2.11 5.28
CA PRO A 146 1.63 1.72 6.32
C PRO A 146 3.06 1.52 5.81
N VAL A 147 3.20 1.25 4.52
CA VAL A 147 4.48 0.93 3.87
C VAL A 147 5.43 2.13 3.69
N LEU A 148 4.94 3.37 3.79
CA LEU A 148 5.72 4.56 3.44
C LEU A 148 6.70 4.99 4.54
N SER A 149 6.52 4.54 5.78
CA SER A 149 7.45 4.78 6.88
C SER A 149 7.53 3.57 7.81
N GLU A 150 8.60 3.49 8.60
CA GLU A 150 8.69 2.44 9.63
C GLU A 150 7.67 2.67 10.75
N GLU A 151 7.47 3.93 11.14
CA GLU A 151 6.51 4.32 12.17
C GLU A 151 5.09 3.89 11.81
N GLN A 152 4.63 4.19 10.59
CA GLN A 152 3.29 3.78 10.14
C GLN A 152 3.16 2.26 10.01
N MET A 153 4.23 1.56 9.62
CA MET A 153 4.24 0.11 9.50
C MET A 153 4.12 -0.57 10.86
N LEU A 154 4.83 -0.07 11.87
CA LEU A 154 4.75 -0.55 13.25
C LEU A 154 3.38 -0.25 13.87
N ALA A 155 2.83 0.95 13.62
CA ALA A 155 1.49 1.31 14.10
C ALA A 155 0.42 0.39 13.52
N ALA A 156 0.41 0.18 12.20
CA ALA A 156 -0.56 -0.71 11.57
C ALA A 156 -0.40 -2.18 12.03
N ALA A 157 0.84 -2.65 12.21
CA ALA A 157 1.08 -3.99 12.76
C ALA A 157 0.52 -4.15 14.18
N ALA A 158 0.62 -3.10 15.02
CA ALA A 158 0.03 -3.10 16.35
C ALA A 158 -1.50 -3.12 16.29
N ASP A 159 -2.12 -2.32 15.42
CA ASP A 159 -3.58 -2.28 15.25
C ASP A 159 -4.14 -3.64 14.79
N TRP A 160 -3.49 -4.28 13.81
CA TRP A 160 -3.88 -5.62 13.35
C TRP A 160 -3.66 -6.69 14.42
N PHE A 161 -2.58 -6.59 15.18
CA PHE A 161 -2.30 -7.50 16.29
C PHE A 161 -3.37 -7.38 17.37
N GLU A 162 -3.73 -6.17 17.79
CA GLU A 162 -4.81 -5.92 18.76
C GLU A 162 -6.14 -6.48 18.26
N GLY A 163 -6.49 -6.22 17.00
CA GLY A 163 -7.69 -6.79 16.38
C GLY A 163 -7.70 -8.32 16.41
N ALA A 164 -6.56 -8.95 16.09
CA ALA A 164 -6.43 -10.41 16.14
C ALA A 164 -6.53 -10.96 17.58
N VAL A 165 -5.97 -10.26 18.58
CA VAL A 165 -6.11 -10.65 20.00
C VAL A 165 -7.56 -10.64 20.44
N MET A 166 -8.34 -9.64 20.04
CA MET A 166 -9.75 -9.53 20.40
C MET A 166 -10.61 -10.69 19.89
N ASP A 167 -10.17 -11.34 18.81
CA ASP A 167 -10.87 -12.49 18.20
C ASP A 167 -10.43 -13.85 18.79
N LEU A 168 -9.48 -13.88 19.73
CA LEU A 168 -9.04 -15.12 20.40
C LEU A 168 -10.04 -15.61 21.45
N ASP A 169 -10.08 -16.93 21.66
CA ASP A 169 -10.87 -17.55 22.74
C ASP A 169 -10.36 -17.18 24.14
N ASP A 170 -9.05 -16.94 24.29
CA ASP A 170 -8.39 -16.53 25.55
C ASP A 170 -7.42 -15.35 25.30
N PRO A 171 -7.92 -14.11 25.19
CA PRO A 171 -7.11 -12.93 24.89
C PRO A 171 -6.11 -12.59 25.99
N GLU A 172 -6.33 -13.01 27.25
CA GLU A 172 -5.42 -12.73 28.37
C GLU A 172 -4.10 -13.52 28.26
N SER A 173 -4.08 -14.58 27.44
CA SER A 173 -2.88 -15.37 27.17
C SER A 173 -1.96 -14.75 26.10
N ALA A 174 -2.44 -13.77 25.34
CA ALA A 174 -1.67 -13.12 24.29
C ALA A 174 -0.58 -12.19 24.87
N PRO A 175 0.54 -11.99 24.15
CA PRO A 175 1.48 -10.93 24.48
C PRO A 175 0.78 -9.56 24.50
N GLU A 176 1.20 -8.68 25.41
CA GLU A 176 0.60 -7.33 25.55
C GLU A 176 0.73 -6.47 24.27
N GLN A 177 1.76 -6.74 23.46
CA GLN A 177 2.05 -5.97 22.25
C GLN A 177 2.76 -6.83 21.21
N VAL A 178 2.65 -6.41 19.94
CA VAL A 178 3.41 -6.98 18.83
C VAL A 178 4.92 -6.76 19.02
N ASP A 179 5.74 -7.74 18.64
CA ASP A 179 7.20 -7.59 18.65
C ASP A 179 7.65 -6.73 17.46
N ALA A 180 8.06 -5.50 17.75
CA ALA A 180 8.55 -4.54 16.76
C ALA A 180 9.75 -5.06 15.95
N GLU A 181 10.62 -5.89 16.54
CA GLU A 181 11.78 -6.45 15.82
C GLU A 181 11.35 -7.56 14.88
N ALA A 182 10.39 -8.39 15.28
CA ALA A 182 9.79 -9.38 14.38
C ALA A 182 9.13 -8.70 13.17
N VAL A 183 8.43 -7.58 13.40
CA VAL A 183 7.79 -6.78 12.35
C VAL A 183 8.84 -6.19 11.38
N ARG A 184 9.91 -5.57 11.89
CA ARG A 184 11.03 -5.11 11.04
C ARG A 184 11.62 -6.24 10.23
N ARG A 185 11.90 -7.37 10.87
CA ARG A 185 12.49 -8.53 10.22
C ARG A 185 11.58 -9.09 9.12
N GLY A 186 10.28 -9.15 9.37
CA GLY A 186 9.27 -9.54 8.38
C GLY A 186 9.26 -8.61 7.17
N ALA A 187 9.31 -7.30 7.41
CA ALA A 187 9.33 -6.29 6.33
C ALA A 187 10.63 -6.34 5.52
N GLU A 188 11.77 -6.63 6.15
CA GLU A 188 13.04 -6.83 5.45
C GLU A 188 13.06 -8.08 4.57
N LEU A 189 12.47 -9.18 5.06
CA LEU A 189 12.32 -10.41 4.29
C LEU A 189 11.39 -10.19 3.09
N GLY A 190 10.32 -9.41 3.28
CA GLY A 190 9.41 -9.06 2.21
C GLY A 190 8.83 -10.29 1.51
N PRO A 191 9.00 -10.43 0.18
CA PRO A 191 8.51 -11.62 -0.51
C PRO A 191 9.17 -12.95 -0.08
N ASP A 192 10.34 -12.90 0.57
CA ASP A 192 11.04 -14.08 1.12
C ASP A 192 10.58 -14.43 2.55
N LEU A 193 9.46 -13.84 3.01
CA LEU A 193 8.89 -14.10 4.33
C LEU A 193 8.66 -15.60 4.56
N THR A 194 9.06 -16.05 5.75
CA THR A 194 8.89 -17.45 6.17
C THR A 194 7.75 -17.58 7.17
N ALA A 195 7.19 -18.78 7.28
CA ALA A 195 6.19 -19.09 8.31
C ALA A 195 6.71 -18.76 9.72
N GLN A 196 7.97 -19.10 10.01
CA GLN A 196 8.60 -18.80 11.31
C GLN A 196 8.69 -17.30 11.57
N ALA A 197 9.09 -16.50 10.57
CA ALA A 197 9.16 -15.05 10.72
C ALA A 197 7.77 -14.43 10.92
N LEU A 198 6.76 -14.94 10.22
CA LEU A 198 5.38 -14.49 10.39
C LEU A 198 4.81 -14.87 11.76
N THR A 199 5.06 -16.08 12.27
CA THR A 199 4.64 -16.49 13.62
C THR A 199 5.32 -15.67 14.72
N ALA A 200 6.51 -15.11 14.46
CA ALA A 200 7.13 -14.16 15.39
C ALA A 200 6.37 -12.82 15.45
N VAL A 201 5.66 -12.44 14.38
CA VAL A 201 4.80 -11.24 14.34
C VAL A 201 3.41 -11.52 14.92
N LEU A 202 2.80 -12.64 14.52
CA LEU A 202 1.48 -13.09 14.98
C LEU A 202 1.62 -14.49 15.63
N PRO A 203 1.90 -14.56 16.94
CA PRO A 203 2.18 -15.82 17.64
C PRO A 203 0.90 -16.57 18.05
N PHE A 204 -0.18 -16.41 17.28
CA PHE A 204 -1.50 -16.96 17.61
C PHE A 204 -1.76 -18.27 16.88
N GLU A 205 -2.49 -19.17 17.55
CA GLU A 205 -2.99 -20.39 16.91
C GLU A 205 -4.15 -20.05 15.93
N GLY A 206 -4.42 -20.95 14.97
CA GLY A 206 -5.52 -20.78 14.02
C GLY A 206 -5.27 -19.82 12.85
N MET A 207 -4.13 -19.12 12.82
CA MET A 207 -3.75 -18.22 11.73
C MET A 207 -3.53 -18.96 10.39
N HIS A 208 -3.86 -18.30 9.28
CA HIS A 208 -3.70 -18.83 7.92
C HIS A 208 -2.25 -18.68 7.39
N ILE A 209 -1.27 -19.20 8.13
CA ILE A 209 0.17 -18.96 7.90
C ILE A 209 0.63 -19.35 6.49
N GLU A 210 0.20 -20.50 5.97
CA GLU A 210 0.63 -20.93 4.63
C GLU A 210 0.09 -20.01 3.52
N ALA A 211 -1.15 -19.54 3.66
CA ALA A 211 -1.75 -18.59 2.74
C ALA A 211 -1.05 -17.23 2.80
N ALA A 212 -0.75 -16.77 4.02
CA ALA A 212 -0.04 -15.52 4.24
C ALA A 212 1.37 -15.51 3.61
N VAL A 213 2.11 -16.61 3.71
CA VAL A 213 3.41 -16.74 3.02
C VAL A 213 3.25 -16.73 1.50
N ARG A 214 2.18 -17.30 0.94
CA ARG A 214 1.88 -17.19 -0.50
C ARG A 214 1.56 -15.75 -0.89
N ALA A 215 0.79 -15.04 -0.07
CA ALA A 215 0.44 -13.64 -0.30
C ALA A 215 1.70 -12.75 -0.36
N ALA A 216 2.63 -12.90 0.60
CA ALA A 216 3.92 -12.19 0.57
C ALA A 216 4.71 -12.48 -0.72
N ARG A 217 4.79 -13.76 -1.12
CA ARG A 217 5.54 -14.17 -2.32
C ARG A 217 5.00 -13.60 -3.62
N ALA A 218 3.72 -13.23 -3.69
CA ALA A 218 3.14 -12.62 -4.88
C ALA A 218 3.87 -11.32 -5.28
N PHE A 219 4.43 -10.61 -4.30
CA PHE A 219 5.20 -9.38 -4.52
C PHE A 219 6.59 -9.61 -5.13
N SER A 220 7.05 -10.87 -5.29
CA SER A 220 8.27 -11.19 -6.03
C SER A 220 8.13 -10.97 -7.53
N ALA A 221 6.90 -11.05 -8.06
CA ALA A 221 6.65 -10.83 -9.48
C ALA A 221 6.82 -9.34 -9.81
N ALA A 222 7.53 -9.06 -10.91
CA ALA A 222 7.44 -7.74 -11.51
C ALA A 222 6.03 -7.57 -12.09
N PRO A 223 5.35 -6.44 -11.85
CA PRO A 223 4.15 -6.09 -12.61
C PRO A 223 4.49 -6.04 -14.11
N ARG A 224 3.53 -6.39 -14.96
CA ARG A 224 3.74 -6.61 -16.39
C ARG A 224 3.39 -5.39 -17.23
#